data_AF-A0A9D8AYE7-F1
#
_entry.id   AF-A0A9D8AYE7-F1
#
_cell.length_a   1.000
_cell.length_b   1.000
_cell.length_c   1.000
_cell.angle_alpha   90.00
_cell.angle_beta   90.00
_cell.angle_gamma   90.00
#
_symmetry.space_group_name_H-M   'P 1'
#
loop_
_entity.id
_entity.type
_entity.pdbx_description
1 polymer ?
#
loop_
_entity_poly.entity_id
_entity_poly.type
_entity_poly.pdbx_seq_one_letter_code
_entity_poly.pdbx_strand_id
1 'polypeptide(L)'
;MTVDAISLAVFGSLFASVAEEMGVTLQRASFSPNIKERLDLSCAVFDADARMVAQAAHIPVHLGSMPASVASALRSCDVFQRG
;
A
#
# COMPACT_ATOMS: atom_id res chain seq x y z
N MET A 1 -11.65 -17.85 -12.85
CA MET A 1 -10.50 -18.59 -12.29
C MET A 1 -10.90 -19.05 -10.90
N THR A 2 -10.87 -20.35 -10.60
CA THR A 2 -11.10 -20.83 -9.23
C THR A 2 -9.86 -20.51 -8.41
N VAL A 3 -10.02 -19.77 -7.31
CA VAL A 3 -8.92 -19.46 -6.41
C VAL A 3 -8.66 -20.70 -5.53
N ASP A 4 -7.52 -21.35 -5.74
CA ASP A 4 -7.04 -22.43 -4.88
C ASP A 4 -6.03 -21.91 -3.84
N ALA A 5 -5.70 -22.75 -2.86
CA ALA A 5 -4.82 -22.36 -1.76
C ALA A 5 -3.40 -22.00 -2.22
N ILE A 6 -2.88 -22.64 -3.27
CA ILE A 6 -1.56 -22.33 -3.83
C ILE A 6 -1.61 -20.97 -4.50
N SER A 7 -2.61 -20.73 -5.36
CA SER A 7 -2.81 -19.42 -5.99
C SER A 7 -2.93 -18.30 -4.95
N LEU A 8 -3.74 -18.49 -3.90
CA LEU A 8 -3.89 -17.51 -2.83
C LEU A 8 -2.57 -17.18 -2.14
N ALA A 9 -1.77 -18.21 -1.81
CA ALA A 9 -0.47 -18.01 -1.18
C ALA A 9 0.52 -17.27 -2.10
N VAL A 10 0.59 -17.66 -3.36
CA VAL A 10 1.48 -17.03 -4.36
C VAL A 10 1.12 -15.56 -4.56
N PHE A 11 -0.16 -15.25 -4.78
CA PHE A 11 -0.60 -13.86 -4.96
C PHE A 11 -0.45 -13.04 -3.67
N GLY A 12 -0.73 -13.63 -2.51
CA GLY A 12 -0.50 -12.97 -1.22
C GLY A 12 0.95 -12.54 -1.04
N SER A 13 1.91 -13.45 -1.27
CA SER A 13 3.34 -13.12 -1.22
C SER A 13 3.75 -12.11 -2.29
N LEU A 14 3.20 -12.21 -3.51
CA LEU A 14 3.49 -11.28 -4.59
C LEU A 14 3.06 -9.84 -4.25
N PHE A 15 1.82 -9.66 -3.78
CA PHE A 15 1.33 -8.32 -3.41
C PHE A 15 2.08 -7.74 -2.19
N ALA A 16 2.41 -8.58 -1.21
CA ALA A 16 3.23 -8.16 -0.07
C ALA A 16 4.63 -7.70 -0.53
N SER A 17 5.27 -8.45 -1.44
CA SER A 17 6.57 -8.09 -2.01
C SER A 17 6.54 -6.76 -2.77
N VAL A 18 5.46 -6.50 -3.54
CA VAL A 18 5.29 -5.22 -4.24
C VAL A 18 5.21 -4.06 -3.25
N ALA A 19 4.40 -4.20 -2.19
CA ALA A 19 4.28 -3.16 -1.18
C ALA A 19 5.62 -2.87 -0.47
N GLU A 20 6.40 -3.90 -0.17
CA GLU A 20 7.73 -3.78 0.43
C GLU A 20 8.72 -3.06 -0.50
N GLU A 21 8.76 -3.46 -1.78
CA GLU A 21 9.66 -2.85 -2.76
C GLU A 21 9.34 -1.36 -3.00
N MET A 22 8.04 -0.99 -2.99
CA MET A 22 7.63 0.42 -3.00
C MET A 22 8.22 1.18 -1.81
N GLY A 23 8.17 0.60 -0.60
CA GLY A 23 8.72 1.19 0.62
C GLY A 23 10.24 1.41 0.52
N VAL A 24 10.98 0.38 0.10
CA VAL A 24 12.44 0.46 -0.10
C VAL A 24 12.81 1.49 -1.15
N THR A 25 12.06 1.55 -2.26
CA THR A 25 12.29 2.51 -3.34
C THR A 25 12.05 3.93 -2.85
N LEU A 26 10.94 4.17 -2.15
CA LEU A 26 10.61 5.47 -1.56
C LEU A 26 11.68 5.92 -0.54
N GLN A 27 12.12 5.02 0.33
CA GLN A 27 13.16 5.31 1.31
C GLN A 27 14.47 5.75 0.62
N ARG A 28 14.90 5.02 -0.42
CA ARG A 28 16.14 5.32 -1.17
C ARG A 28 16.07 6.64 -1.92
N ALA A 29 14.90 6.98 -2.46
CA ALA A 29 14.67 8.21 -3.22
C ALA A 29 14.47 9.45 -2.33
N SER A 30 14.14 9.27 -1.05
CA SER A 30 13.78 10.39 -0.17
C SER A 30 15.00 11.19 0.32
N PHE A 31 14.82 12.51 0.38
CA PHE A 31 15.73 13.43 1.06
C PHE A 31 15.33 13.71 2.51
N SER A 32 14.15 13.27 2.95
CA SER A 32 13.65 13.51 4.32
C SER A 32 14.29 12.53 5.30
N PRO A 33 14.93 13.00 6.39
CA PRO A 33 15.45 12.12 7.43
C PRO A 33 14.36 11.28 8.11
N ASN A 34 13.13 11.80 8.21
CA ASN A 34 12.00 11.03 8.75
C ASN A 34 11.71 9.79 7.91
N ILE A 35 11.80 9.91 6.59
CA ILE A 35 11.56 8.78 5.67
C ILE A 35 12.81 7.91 5.55
N LYS A 36 13.98 8.52 5.35
CA LYS A 36 15.23 7.81 5.03
C LYS A 36 15.84 7.07 6.22
N GLU A 37 15.78 7.68 7.41
CA GLU A 37 16.45 7.18 8.62
C GLU A 37 15.44 6.66 9.65
N ARG A 38 14.34 7.40 9.88
CA ARG A 38 13.32 7.00 10.88
C ARG A 38 12.28 6.02 10.34
N LEU A 39 12.28 5.76 9.03
CA LEU A 39 11.31 4.87 8.36
C LEU A 39 9.86 5.25 8.64
N ASP A 40 9.60 6.55 8.78
CA ASP A 40 8.27 7.12 9.00
C ASP A 40 7.50 7.17 7.68
N LEU A 41 7.24 5.99 7.12
CA LEU A 41 6.52 5.77 5.87
C LEU A 41 5.81 4.42 5.92
N SER A 42 4.78 4.25 5.10
CA SER A 42 4.28 2.93 4.72
C SER A 42 3.80 3.00 3.28
N CYS A 43 3.76 1.84 2.62
CA CYS A 43 3.24 1.70 1.26
C CYS A 43 2.15 0.64 1.26
N ALA A 44 1.12 0.82 0.42
CA ALA A 44 0.01 -0.09 0.32
C ALA A 44 -0.47 -0.24 -1.13
N VAL A 45 -0.95 -1.42 -1.45
CA VAL A 45 -1.57 -1.78 -2.74
C VAL A 45 -3.07 -1.86 -2.52
N PHE A 46 -3.83 -1.22 -3.40
CA PHE A 46 -5.29 -1.22 -3.38
C PHE A 46 -5.85 -1.82 -4.67
N ASP A 47 -6.99 -2.50 -4.58
CA ASP A 47 -7.73 -2.97 -5.75
C ASP A 47 -8.57 -1.84 -6.38
N ALA A 48 -9.26 -2.17 -7.48
CA ALA A 48 -10.12 -1.21 -8.19
C ALA A 48 -11.33 -0.73 -7.37
N ASP A 49 -11.70 -1.46 -6.31
CA ASP A 49 -12.75 -1.08 -5.37
C ASP A 49 -12.18 -0.32 -4.15
N ALA A 50 -10.90 0.07 -4.20
CA ALA A 50 -10.16 0.73 -3.14
C ALA A 50 -10.09 -0.05 -1.82
N ARG A 51 -10.13 -1.39 -1.89
CA ARG A 51 -9.81 -2.26 -0.75
C ARG A 51 -8.30 -2.45 -0.69
N MET A 52 -7.74 -2.36 0.51
CA MET A 52 -6.32 -2.61 0.73
C MET A 52 -6.02 -4.10 0.58
N VAL A 53 -5.14 -4.45 -0.36
CA VAL A 53 -4.75 -5.82 -0.70
C VAL A 53 -3.47 -6.22 0.03
N ALA A 54 -2.51 -5.30 0.15
CA ALA A 54 -1.24 -5.51 0.84
C ALA A 54 -0.68 -4.19 1.38
N GLN A 55 0.18 -4.28 2.39
CA GLN A 55 0.82 -3.13 3.02
C GLN A 55 2.23 -3.51 3.51
N ALA A 56 3.21 -2.65 3.25
CA ALA A 56 4.50 -2.63 3.95
C ALA A 56 4.30 -1.94 5.31
N ALA A 57 4.01 -2.76 6.34
CA ALA A 57 3.56 -2.29 7.64
C ALA A 57 4.73 -1.89 8.56
N HIS A 58 5.24 -0.67 8.39
CA HIS A 58 6.27 -0.13 9.28
C HIS A 58 5.69 0.68 10.45
N ILE A 59 4.47 1.23 10.31
CA ILE A 59 3.82 2.06 11.34
C ILE A 59 2.43 1.52 11.66
N PRO A 60 2.16 1.06 12.90
CA PRO A 60 0.89 0.45 13.27
C PRO A 60 -0.35 1.31 12.99
N VAL A 61 -0.24 2.64 13.12
CA VAL A 61 -1.37 3.55 12.88
C VAL A 61 -1.83 3.53 11.41
N HIS A 62 -0.92 3.23 10.47
CA HIS A 62 -1.22 3.20 9.04
C HIS A 62 -2.15 2.05 8.65
N LEU A 63 -2.17 0.95 9.41
CA LEU A 63 -3.04 -0.19 9.13
C LEU A 63 -4.53 0.20 9.14
N GLY A 64 -4.92 1.09 10.06
CA GLY A 64 -6.29 1.60 10.12
C GLY A 64 -6.50 2.88 9.31
N SER A 65 -5.52 3.78 9.32
CA SER A 65 -5.71 5.12 8.72
C SER A 65 -5.60 5.12 7.19
N MET A 66 -4.80 4.24 6.59
CA MET A 66 -4.65 4.17 5.12
C MET A 66 -5.96 3.86 4.39
N PRO A 67 -6.67 2.75 4.69
CA PRO A 67 -7.94 2.46 4.02
C PRO A 67 -8.99 3.54 4.30
N ALA A 68 -9.02 4.11 5.51
CA ALA A 68 -9.92 5.22 5.85
C ALA A 68 -9.62 6.47 5.02
N SER A 69 -8.34 6.79 4.80
CA SER A 69 -7.89 7.94 4.02
C SER A 69 -8.26 7.79 2.54
N VAL A 70 -8.03 6.62 1.94
CA VAL A 70 -8.44 6.36 0.54
C VAL A 70 -9.96 6.43 0.40
N ALA A 71 -10.71 5.83 1.32
CA ALA A 71 -12.17 5.92 1.32
C ALA A 71 -12.66 7.39 1.44
N SER A 72 -11.98 8.22 2.23
CA SER A 72 -12.28 9.66 2.34
C SER A 72 -11.96 10.41 1.05
N ALA A 73 -10.82 10.12 0.43
CA ALA A 73 -10.41 10.73 -0.83
C ALA A 73 -11.44 10.44 -1.94
N LEU A 74 -11.92 9.20 -2.07
CA LEU A 74 -12.94 8.83 -3.05
C LEU A 74 -14.28 9.56 -2.87
N ARG A 75 -14.62 9.97 -1.63
CA ARG A 75 -15.83 10.76 -1.36
C ARG A 75 -15.65 12.25 -1.62
N SER A 76 -14.41 12.73 -1.58
CA SER A 76 -14.10 14.17 -1.52
C SER A 76 -13.47 14.70 -2.82
N CYS A 77 -12.86 13.82 -3.61
CA CYS A 77 -12.25 14.15 -4.88
C CYS A 77 -13.17 13.75 -6.04
N ASP A 78 -13.17 14.53 -7.12
CA ASP A 78 -13.83 14.18 -8.38
C ASP A 78 -13.23 12.89 -8.99
N VAL A 79 -13.86 12.39 -10.06
CA VAL A 79 -13.49 11.14 -10.75
C VAL A 79 -11.98 11.02 -10.94
N PHE A 80 -11.38 10.00 -10.32
CA PHE A 80 -9.98 9.65 -10.50
C PHE A 80 -9.72 9.36 -11.99
N GLN A 81 -8.98 10.25 -12.64
CA GLN A 81 -8.53 10.04 -14.02
C GLN A 81 -7.25 9.20 -14.00
N ARG A 82 -7.16 8.22 -14.90
CA ARG A 82 -5.88 7.53 -15.15
C ARG A 82 -4.88 8.58 -15.66
N GLY A 83 -3.76 8.70 -14.96
CA GLY A 83 -2.62 9.53 -15.36
C GLY A 83 -1.85 8.96 -16.55
#